data_AF-A0A840IL54-F1
#
_entry.id   AF-A0A840IL54-F1
#
_cell.length_a   1.000
_cell.length_b   1.000
_cell.length_c   1.000
_cell.angle_alpha   90.00
_cell.angle_beta   90.00
_cell.angle_gamma   90.00
#
_symmetry.space_group_name_H-M   'P 1'
#
loop_
_entity.id
_entity.type
_entity.pdbx_description
1 polymer ?
#
loop_
_entity_poly.entity_id
_entity_poly.type
_entity_poly.pdbx_seq_one_letter_code
_entity_poly.pdbx_strand_id
1 'polypeptide(L)'
;MPVKHKLGFGHGRIIEHEDGTAAYIVTGQMTQAWRVPIAEVTGFSTIKGKKMLERDFVVLGTGGVIAQCSVGHGTAEVIEEWFRNHPLFRANQAASIQEIAALKEQEAAGAGAEQGSQQLIADELRKLADLHRDGALTDGEFQTLKTALIGRATGA
;
A
#
# COMPACT_ATOMS: atom_id res chain seq x y z
N MET A 1 -6.67 23.44 18.12
CA MET A 1 -5.44 24.22 18.36
C MET A 1 -4.20 23.43 17.98
N PRO A 2 -3.28 23.99 17.17
CA PRO A 2 -2.02 23.33 16.85
C PRO A 2 -1.13 23.13 18.08
N VAL A 3 -0.56 21.93 18.25
CA VAL A 3 0.36 21.58 19.33
C VAL A 3 1.80 21.83 18.88
N LYS A 4 2.61 22.49 19.72
CA LYS A 4 3.99 22.86 19.38
C LYS A 4 4.97 21.96 20.13
N HIS A 5 5.79 21.23 19.39
CA HIS A 5 6.81 20.32 19.88
C HIS A 5 8.20 20.93 19.68
N LYS A 6 8.90 21.27 20.76
CA LYS A 6 10.29 21.77 20.70
C LYS A 6 11.23 20.57 20.55
N LEU A 7 12.16 20.64 19.59
CA LEU A 7 13.09 19.54 19.29
C LEU A 7 14.46 19.68 20.01
N GLY A 8 14.57 20.60 20.96
CA GLY A 8 15.83 20.92 21.63
C GLY A 8 16.58 22.09 21.00
N PHE A 9 17.82 22.30 21.45
CA PHE A 9 18.61 23.47 21.07
C PHE A 9 19.12 23.35 19.62
N GLY A 10 18.76 24.30 18.76
CA GLY A 10 19.24 24.34 17.37
C GLY A 10 18.44 23.49 16.37
N HIS A 11 17.54 22.63 16.82
CA HIS A 11 16.79 21.68 15.98
C HIS A 11 15.42 22.17 15.47
N GLY A 12 15.01 23.37 15.85
CA GLY A 12 13.74 23.95 15.42
C GLY A 12 12.56 23.41 16.21
N ARG A 13 11.40 23.34 15.55
CA ARG A 13 10.16 22.85 16.17
C ARG A 13 9.25 22.19 15.16
N ILE A 14 8.47 21.21 15.63
CA ILE A 14 7.35 20.62 14.90
C ILE A 14 6.05 21.24 15.43
N ILE A 15 5.11 21.49 14.53
CA ILE A 15 3.76 21.92 14.83
C ILE A 15 2.82 20.84 14.32
N GLU A 16 2.12 20.19 15.23
CA GLU A 16 1.09 19.22 14.93
C GLU A 16 -0.25 19.93 14.81
N HIS A 17 -0.96 19.67 13.72
CA HIS A 17 -2.25 20.27 13.42
C HIS A 17 -3.37 19.25 13.62
N GLU A 18 -4.58 19.73 13.92
CA GLU A 18 -5.76 18.89 14.16
C GLU A 18 -6.21 18.08 12.94
N ASP A 19 -5.77 18.48 11.74
CA ASP A 19 -6.02 17.74 10.49
C ASP A 19 -5.05 16.56 10.26
N GLY A 20 -4.26 16.18 11.28
CA GLY A 20 -3.33 15.06 11.19
C GLY A 20 -2.07 15.37 10.39
N THR A 21 -1.78 16.65 10.14
CA THR A 21 -0.55 17.10 9.49
C THR A 21 0.48 17.59 10.51
N ALA A 22 1.76 17.40 10.18
CA ALA A 22 2.88 17.97 10.92
C ALA A 22 3.59 19.00 10.04
N ALA A 23 3.88 20.17 10.59
CA ALA A 23 4.71 21.18 9.97
C ALA A 23 6.03 21.33 10.72
N TYR A 24 7.12 21.56 10.00
CA TYR A 24 8.42 21.83 10.60
C TYR A 24 8.87 23.26 10.34
N ILE A 25 9.43 23.89 11.38
CA ILE A 25 10.02 25.22 11.31
C ILE A 25 11.47 25.13 11.77
N VAL A 26 12.39 25.49 10.88
CA VAL A 26 13.83 25.52 11.15
C VAL A 26 14.13 26.59 12.20
N THR A 27 15.12 26.33 13.06
CA THR A 27 15.60 27.31 14.04
C THR A 27 15.90 28.66 13.40
N GLY A 28 15.37 29.74 13.99
CA GLY A 28 15.58 31.11 13.50
C GLY A 28 14.74 31.49 12.28
N GLN A 29 13.98 30.55 11.68
CA GLN A 29 13.02 30.86 10.62
C GLN A 29 11.62 31.07 11.18
N MET A 30 10.85 31.96 10.54
CA MET A 30 9.44 32.20 10.88
C MET A 30 8.48 31.40 10.02
N THR A 31 8.94 30.92 8.87
CA THR A 31 8.15 30.17 7.89
C THR A 31 8.27 28.66 8.10
N GLN A 32 7.24 27.93 7.71
CA GLN A 32 7.27 26.47 7.64
C GLN A 32 8.19 26.03 6.51
N ALA A 33 9.13 25.13 6.81
CA ALA A 33 9.96 24.50 5.80
C ALA A 33 9.15 23.47 5.00
N TRP A 34 8.25 22.75 5.67
CA TRP A 34 7.28 21.87 5.05
C TRP A 34 6.09 21.64 5.99
N ARG A 35 5.01 21.11 5.42
CA ARG A 35 3.85 20.56 6.12
C ARG A 35 3.41 19.30 5.39
N VAL A 36 3.32 18.18 6.10
CA VAL A 36 3.02 16.86 5.52
C VAL A 36 1.97 16.12 6.34
N PRO A 37 1.13 15.27 5.72
CA PRO A 37 0.24 14.36 6.45
C PRO A 37 1.06 13.31 7.20
N ILE A 38 0.86 13.18 8.51
CA ILE A 38 1.65 12.26 9.36
C ILE A 38 1.42 10.80 8.95
N ALA A 39 0.19 10.47 8.61
CA ALA A 39 -0.22 9.13 8.19
C ALA A 39 0.40 8.66 6.86
N GLU A 40 0.79 9.61 6.01
CA GLU A 40 1.41 9.32 4.71
C GLU A 40 2.93 9.12 4.81
N VAL A 41 3.56 9.50 5.93
CA VAL A 41 5.00 9.36 6.08
C VAL A 41 5.37 7.88 6.21
N THR A 42 6.14 7.37 5.24
CA THR A 42 6.60 5.98 5.18
C THR A 42 8.04 5.83 5.67
N GLY A 43 8.87 6.86 5.46
CA GLY A 43 10.27 6.83 5.83
C GLY A 43 10.97 8.16 5.63
N PHE A 44 12.29 8.13 5.84
CA PHE A 44 13.14 9.30 5.83
C PHE A 44 14.47 8.97 5.16
N SER A 45 15.12 9.98 4.62
CA SER A 45 16.47 9.89 4.10
C SER A 45 17.21 11.21 4.34
N THR A 46 18.54 11.14 4.42
CA THR A 46 19.39 12.32 4.52
C THR A 46 20.40 12.32 3.39
N ILE A 47 20.47 13.44 2.66
CA ILE A 47 21.45 13.66 1.61
C ILE A 47 22.48 14.66 2.11
N LYS A 48 23.71 14.56 1.60
CA LYS A 48 24.75 15.57 1.87
C LYS A 48 24.24 16.95 1.40
N GLY A 49 24.17 17.90 2.32
CA GLY A 49 23.69 19.25 2.02
C GLY A 49 24.73 20.08 1.27
N LYS A 50 24.31 21.28 0.84
CA LYS A 50 25.15 22.24 0.11
C LYS A 50 26.30 22.79 0.95
N LYS A 51 26.10 22.91 2.28
CA LYS A 51 27.12 23.36 3.22
C LYS A 51 27.66 22.20 4.03
N MET A 52 28.89 22.34 4.51
CA MET A 52 29.63 21.27 5.22
C MET A 52 28.90 20.69 6.45
N LEU A 53 28.08 21.52 7.12
CA LEU A 53 27.35 21.15 8.34
C LEU A 53 25.84 20.96 8.12
N GLU A 54 25.37 21.09 6.88
CA GLU A 54 23.96 20.93 6.52
C GLU A 54 23.71 19.56 5.88
N ARG A 55 22.51 19.03 6.10
CA ARG A 55 21.99 17.83 5.45
C ARG A 55 20.64 18.16 4.87
N ASP A 56 20.37 17.67 3.68
CA ASP A 56 19.02 17.74 3.12
C ASP A 56 18.24 16.56 3.70
N PHE A 57 17.31 16.87 4.60
CA PHE A 57 16.36 15.93 5.15
C PHE A 57 15.20 15.74 4.18
N VAL A 58 14.94 14.49 3.84
CA VAL A 58 13.94 14.06 2.86
C VAL A 58 12.90 13.20 3.57
N VAL A 59 11.64 13.59 3.45
CA VAL A 59 10.48 12.84 3.96
C VAL A 59 9.88 12.05 2.80
N LEU A 60 9.71 10.75 3.01
CA LEU A 60 9.16 9.81 2.04
C LEU A 60 7.71 9.46 2.41
N GLY A 61 6.86 9.34 1.40
CA GLY A 61 5.49 8.82 1.49
C GLY A 61 5.24 7.70 0.49
N THR A 62 3.97 7.30 0.31
CA THR A 62 3.55 6.15 -0.52
C THR A 62 3.92 6.29 -2.01
N GLY A 63 4.13 7.52 -2.50
CA GLY A 63 4.48 7.81 -3.90
C GLY A 63 5.88 8.40 -4.13
N GLY A 64 6.73 8.47 -3.11
CA GLY A 64 8.07 9.06 -3.21
C GLY A 64 8.29 10.21 -2.22
N VAL A 65 9.01 11.25 -2.64
CA VAL A 65 9.36 12.39 -1.77
C VAL A 65 8.16 13.31 -1.60
N ILE A 66 7.73 13.52 -0.35
CA ILE A 66 6.61 14.41 0.01
C ILE A 66 7.08 15.72 0.64
N ALA A 67 8.29 15.76 1.20
CA ALA A 67 8.93 16.99 1.63
C ALA A 67 10.45 16.87 1.63
N GLN A 68 11.12 18.01 1.48
CA GLN A 68 12.57 18.11 1.62
C GLN A 68 12.94 19.47 2.22
N CYS A 69 13.91 19.49 3.13
CA CYS A 69 14.48 20.73 3.65
C CYS A 69 15.92 20.56 4.11
N SER A 70 16.71 21.63 4.06
CA SER A 70 18.05 21.65 4.68
C SER A 70 17.92 21.78 6.19
N VAL A 71 18.60 20.91 6.93
CA VAL A 71 18.65 20.87 8.39
C VAL A 71 20.09 20.79 8.89
N GLY A 72 20.32 21.26 10.11
CA GLY A 72 21.61 21.11 10.78
C GLY A 72 21.85 19.66 11.22
N HIS A 73 23.12 19.34 11.47
CA HIS A 73 23.52 18.03 12.00
C HIS A 73 22.69 17.61 13.24
N GLY A 74 22.32 16.33 13.32
CA GLY A 74 21.53 15.78 14.43
C GLY A 74 20.03 16.09 14.38
N THR A 75 19.59 17.02 13.52
CA THR A 75 18.18 17.45 13.49
C THR A 75 17.28 16.43 12.78
N ALA A 76 17.81 15.73 11.78
CA ALA A 76 17.07 14.70 11.06
C ALA A 76 16.63 13.61 12.03
N GLU A 77 17.55 13.12 12.85
CA GLU A 77 17.38 12.06 13.82
C GLU A 77 16.29 12.41 14.85
N VAL A 78 16.26 13.65 15.34
CA VAL A 78 15.26 14.12 16.30
C VAL A 78 13.87 14.25 15.64
N ILE A 79 13.80 14.71 14.38
CA ILE A 79 12.54 14.76 13.63
C ILE A 79 12.02 13.34 13.37
N GLU A 80 12.90 12.42 12.98
CA GLU A 80 12.55 11.01 12.76
C GLU A 80 12.03 10.35 14.03
N GLU A 81 12.71 10.55 15.16
CA GLU A 81 12.31 10.01 16.44
C GLU A 81 10.92 10.52 16.85
N TRP A 82 10.64 11.81 16.63
CA TRP A 82 9.30 12.37 16.88
C TRP A 82 8.23 11.67 16.04
N PHE A 83 8.45 11.49 14.74
CA PHE A 83 7.50 10.79 13.87
C PHE A 83 7.32 9.34 14.29
N ARG A 84 8.40 8.60 14.57
CA ARG A 84 8.34 7.18 14.95
C ARG A 84 7.55 6.95 16.24
N ASN A 85 7.57 7.91 17.15
CA ASN A 85 6.80 7.87 18.39
C ASN A 85 5.35 8.37 18.23
N HIS A 86 4.98 8.90 17.07
CA HIS A 86 3.66 9.50 16.85
C HIS A 86 2.60 8.42 16.53
N PRO A 87 1.42 8.43 17.18
CA PRO A 87 0.39 7.40 16.97
C PRO A 87 -0.12 7.26 15.53
N LEU A 88 -0.19 8.37 14.79
CA LEU A 88 -0.63 8.38 13.38
C LEU A 88 0.46 7.94 12.39
N PHE A 89 1.71 7.75 12.82
CA PHE A 89 2.79 7.42 11.92
C PHE A 89 2.53 6.07 11.23
N ARG A 90 2.61 6.06 9.90
CA ARG A 90 2.32 4.88 9.06
C ARG A 90 0.89 4.34 9.20
N ALA A 91 -0.07 5.11 9.70
CA ALA A 91 -1.47 4.67 9.78
C ALA A 91 -2.02 4.25 8.39
N ASN A 92 -1.61 4.91 7.31
CA ASN A 92 -2.03 4.56 5.94
C ASN A 92 -1.22 3.39 5.34
N GLN A 93 -0.14 2.93 5.99
CA GLN A 93 0.68 1.82 5.49
C GLN A 93 0.05 0.45 5.75
N ALA A 94 -0.73 0.31 6.83
CA ALA A 94 -1.51 -0.90 7.07
C ALA A 94 -2.54 -1.10 5.95
N ALA A 95 -3.21 -0.01 5.54
CA ALA A 95 -4.05 0.01 4.35
C ALA A 95 -3.24 -0.34 3.10
N SER A 96 -2.08 0.27 2.86
CA SER A 96 -1.33 -0.01 1.62
C SER A 96 -0.72 -1.42 1.55
N ILE A 97 -0.24 -2.04 2.63
CA ILE A 97 0.30 -3.41 2.58
C ILE A 97 -0.83 -4.44 2.50
N GLN A 98 -1.94 -4.21 3.20
CA GLN A 98 -3.12 -5.07 3.11
C GLN A 98 -3.88 -4.87 1.79
N GLU A 99 -3.92 -3.66 1.24
CA GLU A 99 -4.43 -3.37 -0.10
C GLU A 99 -3.47 -3.86 -1.17
N ILE A 100 -2.15 -3.76 -1.05
CA ILE A 100 -1.21 -4.35 -2.03
C ILE A 100 -1.22 -5.88 -1.91
N ALA A 101 -1.36 -6.45 -0.71
CA ALA A 101 -1.56 -7.89 -0.53
C ALA A 101 -2.92 -8.33 -1.09
N ALA A 102 -4.00 -7.59 -0.81
CA ALA A 102 -5.33 -7.86 -1.34
C ALA A 102 -5.42 -7.60 -2.85
N LEU A 103 -4.68 -6.64 -3.40
CA LEU A 103 -4.59 -6.37 -4.83
C LEU A 103 -3.70 -7.39 -5.53
N LYS A 104 -2.63 -7.90 -4.90
CA LYS A 104 -1.88 -9.07 -5.41
C LYS A 104 -2.73 -10.34 -5.36
N GLU A 105 -3.55 -10.51 -4.32
CA GLU A 105 -4.47 -11.63 -4.20
C GLU A 105 -5.68 -11.47 -5.14
N GLN A 106 -6.08 -10.24 -5.46
CA GLN A 106 -7.12 -9.91 -6.45
C GLN A 106 -6.62 -9.87 -7.89
N GLU A 107 -5.35 -9.59 -8.20
CA GLU A 107 -4.77 -9.78 -9.54
C GLU A 107 -4.52 -11.27 -9.81
N ALA A 108 -4.16 -12.06 -8.78
CA ALA A 108 -4.11 -13.51 -8.87
C ALA A 108 -5.51 -14.16 -8.96
N ALA A 109 -6.52 -13.58 -8.30
CA ALA A 109 -7.91 -14.08 -8.36
C ALA A 109 -8.71 -13.52 -9.56
N GLY A 110 -8.36 -12.35 -10.10
CA GLY A 110 -9.11 -11.68 -11.15
C GLY A 110 -8.79 -12.16 -12.57
N ALA A 111 -7.55 -12.57 -12.83
CA ALA A 111 -7.18 -13.20 -14.11
C ALA A 111 -7.36 -14.74 -14.08
N GLY A 112 -7.40 -15.34 -12.89
CA GLY A 112 -7.49 -16.79 -12.69
C GLY A 112 -8.91 -17.32 -12.48
N ALA A 113 -9.88 -16.52 -12.03
CA ALA A 113 -11.23 -17.02 -11.74
C ALA A 113 -12.03 -17.34 -13.02
N GLU A 114 -12.01 -16.49 -14.04
CA GLU A 114 -12.71 -16.78 -15.30
C GLU A 114 -12.00 -17.85 -16.13
N GLN A 115 -10.67 -17.84 -16.19
CA GLN A 115 -9.90 -18.88 -16.90
C GLN A 115 -9.89 -20.22 -16.15
N GLY A 116 -9.80 -20.21 -14.82
CA GLY A 116 -9.86 -21.39 -13.98
C GLY A 116 -11.23 -22.06 -13.99
N SER A 117 -12.31 -21.27 -14.01
CA SER A 117 -13.67 -21.80 -14.17
C SER A 117 -13.84 -22.48 -15.54
N GLN A 118 -13.38 -21.83 -16.63
CA GLN A 118 -13.43 -22.39 -17.98
C GLN A 118 -12.57 -23.65 -18.14
N GLN A 119 -11.39 -23.68 -17.52
CA GLN A 119 -10.50 -24.86 -17.51
C GLN A 119 -11.15 -26.03 -16.75
N LEU A 120 -11.72 -25.78 -15.57
CA LEU A 120 -12.43 -26.80 -14.78
C LEU A 120 -13.63 -27.39 -15.54
N ILE A 121 -14.37 -26.57 -16.30
CA ILE A 121 -15.49 -27.05 -17.14
C ILE A 121 -14.97 -27.91 -18.29
N ALA A 122 -13.87 -27.52 -18.93
CA ALA A 122 -13.27 -28.29 -20.02
C ALA A 122 -12.76 -29.67 -19.55
N ASP A 123 -12.16 -29.73 -18.36
CA ASP A 123 -11.71 -30.97 -17.74
C ASP A 123 -12.88 -31.89 -17.35
N GLU A 124 -13.96 -31.34 -16.80
CA GLU A 124 -15.18 -32.10 -16.46
C GLU A 124 -15.90 -32.62 -17.72
N LEU A 125 -15.92 -31.86 -18.82
CA LEU A 125 -16.45 -32.33 -20.11
C LEU A 125 -15.62 -33.47 -20.69
N ARG A 126 -14.29 -33.41 -20.56
CA ARG A 126 -13.39 -34.48 -21.00
C ARG A 126 -13.62 -35.76 -20.19
N LYS A 127 -13.77 -35.63 -18.87
CA LYS A 127 -14.08 -36.75 -17.97
C LYS A 127 -15.43 -37.40 -18.26
N LEU A 128 -16.46 -36.60 -18.56
CA LEU A 128 -17.76 -37.14 -18.98
C LEU A 128 -17.67 -37.89 -20.32
N ALA A 129 -16.87 -37.39 -21.27
CA ALA A 129 -16.69 -38.04 -22.57
C ALA A 129 -15.93 -39.37 -22.46
N ASP A 130 -14.96 -39.46 -21.56
CA ASP A 130 -14.24 -40.70 -21.28
C ASP A 130 -15.15 -41.73 -20.60
N LEU A 131 -15.96 -41.32 -19.60
CA LEU A 131 -16.96 -42.20 -18.98
C LEU A 131 -18.01 -42.74 -19.95
N HIS A 132 -18.42 -41.93 -20.94
CA HIS A 132 -19.31 -42.38 -22.01
C HIS A 132 -18.62 -43.36 -22.96
N ARG A 133 -17.37 -43.09 -23.34
CA ARG A 133 -16.58 -43.98 -24.22
C ARG A 133 -16.30 -45.33 -23.56
N ASP A 134 -16.10 -45.33 -22.24
CA ASP A 134 -15.92 -46.54 -21.44
C ASP A 134 -17.23 -47.30 -21.19
N GLY A 135 -18.36 -46.80 -21.71
CA GLY A 135 -19.68 -47.44 -21.58
C GLY A 135 -20.29 -47.35 -20.18
N ALA A 136 -19.74 -46.51 -19.30
CA ALA A 136 -20.25 -46.29 -17.95
C ALA A 136 -21.48 -45.36 -17.92
N LEU A 137 -21.74 -44.63 -19.00
CA LEU A 137 -22.92 -43.78 -19.19
C LEU A 137 -23.60 -44.12 -20.52
N THR A 138 -24.93 -44.13 -20.53
CA THR A 138 -25.71 -44.21 -21.77
C THR A 138 -25.72 -42.85 -22.50
N ASP A 139 -25.98 -42.84 -23.81
CA ASP A 139 -26.04 -41.60 -24.61
C ASP A 139 -26.99 -40.55 -24.00
N GLY A 140 -28.13 -40.98 -23.45
CA GLY A 140 -29.11 -40.10 -22.82
C GLY A 140 -28.61 -39.44 -21.53
N GLU A 141 -27.89 -40.20 -20.70
CA GLU A 141 -27.31 -39.71 -19.45
C GLU A 141 -26.16 -38.74 -19.73
N PHE A 142 -25.34 -39.03 -20.74
CA PHE A 142 -24.26 -38.17 -21.18
C PHE A 142 -24.78 -36.80 -21.67
N GLN A 143 -25.82 -36.77 -22.50
CA GLN A 143 -26.37 -35.49 -23.00
C GLN A 143 -27.03 -34.65 -21.88
N THR A 144 -27.68 -35.31 -20.91
CA THR A 144 -28.29 -34.64 -19.76
C THR A 144 -27.22 -33.96 -18.90
N LEU A 145 -26.16 -34.69 -18.56
CA LEU A 145 -25.05 -34.19 -17.74
C LEU A 145 -24.25 -33.10 -18.47
N LYS A 146 -24.00 -33.27 -19.77
CA LYS A 146 -23.33 -32.26 -20.60
C LYS A 146 -24.12 -30.95 -20.63
N THR A 147 -25.44 -31.02 -20.83
CA THR A 147 -26.30 -29.83 -20.85
C THR A 147 -26.33 -29.13 -19.50
N ALA A 148 -26.44 -29.89 -18.41
CA ALA A 148 -26.41 -29.33 -17.05
C ALA A 148 -25.07 -28.66 -16.73
N LEU A 149 -23.95 -29.24 -17.15
CA LEU A 149 -22.61 -28.70 -16.92
C LEU A 149 -22.37 -27.41 -17.71
N ILE A 150 -22.85 -27.33 -18.95
CA ILE A 150 -22.78 -26.11 -19.78
C ILE A 150 -23.74 -25.04 -19.24
N GLY A 151 -24.96 -25.39 -18.81
CA GLY A 151 -25.91 -24.44 -18.22
C GLY A 151 -25.37 -23.78 -16.95
N ARG A 152 -24.71 -24.57 -16.09
CA ARG A 152 -24.01 -24.07 -14.90
C ARG A 152 -22.87 -23.12 -15.24
N ALA A 153 -22.20 -23.34 -16.36
CA ALA A 153 -21.12 -22.47 -16.84
C ALA A 153 -21.63 -21.13 -17.39
N THR A 154 -22.82 -21.10 -17.98
CA THR A 154 -23.39 -19.90 -18.62
C THR A 154 -24.29 -19.07 -17.72
N GLY A 155 -24.52 -19.48 -16.47
CA GLY A 155 -25.22 -18.67 -15.46
C GLY A 155 -26.71 -18.41 -15.76
N ALA A 156 -27.43 -19.42 -16.26
CA ALA A 156 -28.89 -19.39 -16.42
C ALA A 156 -29.60 -20.13 -15.28
#